data_AF-A0A1W9T4Q8-F1
#
_entry.id   AF-A0A1W9T4Q8-F1
#
_cell.length_a   1.000
_cell.length_b   1.000
_cell.length_c   1.000
_cell.angle_alpha   90.00
_cell.angle_beta   90.00
_cell.angle_gamma   90.00
#
_symmetry.space_group_name_H-M   'P 1'
#
loop_
_entity.id
_entity.type
_entity.pdbx_description
1 polymer ?
#
loop_
_entity_poly.entity_id
_entity_poly.type
_entity_poly.pdbx_seq_one_letter_code
_entity_poly.pdbx_strand_id
1 'polypeptide(L)'
;MILRHRPWKVQEKMYFQKKNFYISLVFILFFAVAGIPTALAQTEEILLNHDIDCFQKNINDKRQRSAVMFPHELHMDQLDCLDCHHIYENGENVLDDSDLEEGDPDVSCCSCHNSKTKIDLEHAFHDLCISCHQESKKKYWIPRKGIQWKAFLQSGEMPAPTLCGECHVLEKSTLPE
;
A
#
# COMPACT_ATOMS: atom_id res chain seq x y z
N MET A 1 -66.13 -38.99 10.07
CA MET A 1 -64.84 -38.26 9.99
C MET A 1 -64.97 -37.26 8.84
N ILE A 2 -65.31 -35.99 9.13
CA ILE A 2 -65.59 -34.97 8.09
C ILE A 2 -64.25 -34.38 7.62
N LEU A 3 -63.83 -34.73 6.41
CA LEU A 3 -62.66 -34.12 5.77
C LEU A 3 -63.02 -32.69 5.35
N ARG A 4 -62.56 -31.70 6.14
CA ARG A 4 -62.64 -30.28 5.76
C ARG A 4 -61.66 -30.01 4.62
N HIS A 5 -62.11 -30.16 3.38
CA HIS A 5 -61.36 -29.70 2.22
C HIS A 5 -61.32 -28.15 2.22
N ARG A 6 -60.11 -27.57 2.23
CA ARG A 6 -59.96 -26.10 2.15
C ARG A 6 -60.49 -25.63 0.79
N PRO A 7 -61.29 -24.55 0.73
CA PRO A 7 -61.85 -24.06 -0.53
C PRO A 7 -60.73 -23.63 -1.48
N TRP A 8 -60.83 -24.06 -2.75
CA TRP A 8 -59.83 -23.90 -3.81
C TRP A 8 -59.28 -22.46 -3.93
N LYS A 9 -60.13 -21.44 -3.81
CA LYS A 9 -59.73 -20.01 -3.82
C LYS A 9 -58.78 -19.60 -2.67
N VAL A 10 -58.85 -20.28 -1.51
CA VAL A 10 -57.95 -20.03 -0.37
C VAL A 10 -56.58 -20.65 -0.63
N GLN A 11 -56.53 -21.80 -1.30
CA GLN A 11 -55.27 -22.46 -1.66
C GLN A 11 -54.48 -21.66 -2.70
N GLU A 12 -55.15 -21.10 -3.71
CA GLU A 12 -54.51 -20.23 -4.72
C GLU A 12 -53.96 -18.94 -4.12
N LYS A 13 -54.74 -18.25 -3.26
CA LYS A 13 -54.26 -17.05 -2.55
C LYS A 13 -53.05 -17.37 -1.68
N MET A 14 -53.07 -18.48 -0.94
CA MET A 14 -51.94 -18.91 -0.13
C MET A 14 -50.71 -19.26 -0.98
N TYR A 15 -50.91 -19.88 -2.15
CA TYR A 15 -49.83 -20.18 -3.09
C TYR A 15 -49.20 -18.91 -3.66
N PHE A 16 -50.01 -17.93 -4.06
CA PHE A 16 -49.53 -16.64 -4.58
C PHE A 16 -48.78 -15.83 -3.51
N GLN A 17 -49.27 -15.82 -2.27
CA GLN A 17 -48.61 -15.14 -1.14
C GLN A 17 -47.27 -15.79 -0.79
N LYS A 18 -47.19 -17.13 -0.79
CA LYS A 18 -45.92 -17.85 -0.59
C LYS A 18 -44.94 -17.59 -1.74
N LYS A 19 -45.40 -17.61 -2.99
CA LYS A 19 -44.58 -17.30 -4.18
C LYS A 19 -43.97 -15.90 -4.10
N ASN A 20 -44.77 -14.88 -3.76
CA ASN A 20 -44.29 -13.50 -3.61
C ASN A 20 -43.33 -13.34 -2.42
N PHE A 21 -43.54 -14.09 -1.33
CA PHE A 21 -42.60 -14.15 -0.21
C PHE A 21 -41.23 -14.71 -0.62
N TYR A 22 -41.20 -15.84 -1.32
CA TYR A 22 -39.94 -16.43 -1.80
C TYR A 22 -39.26 -15.56 -2.86
N ILE A 23 -40.01 -14.93 -3.77
CA ILE A 23 -39.46 -13.98 -4.73
C ILE A 23 -38.80 -12.80 -4.01
N SER A 24 -39.47 -12.22 -3.01
CA SER A 24 -38.91 -11.11 -2.22
C SER A 24 -37.66 -11.54 -1.45
N LEU A 25 -37.65 -12.75 -0.89
CA LEU A 25 -36.50 -13.30 -0.17
C LEU A 25 -35.30 -13.52 -1.10
N VAL A 26 -35.52 -13.97 -2.34
CA VAL A 26 -34.47 -14.09 -3.37
C VAL A 26 -33.94 -12.73 -3.78
N PHE A 27 -34.80 -11.72 -3.97
CA PHE A 27 -34.35 -10.36 -4.28
C PHE A 27 -33.52 -9.75 -3.14
N ILE A 28 -33.93 -9.91 -1.89
CA ILE A 28 -33.17 -9.43 -0.73
C ILE A 28 -31.82 -10.14 -0.63
N LEU A 29 -31.77 -11.45 -0.87
CA LEU A 29 -30.52 -12.21 -0.89
C LEU A 29 -29.60 -11.76 -2.03
N PHE A 30 -30.16 -11.46 -3.21
CA PHE A 30 -29.42 -10.93 -4.34
C PHE A 30 -28.80 -9.56 -4.03
N PHE A 31 -29.55 -8.64 -3.43
CA PHE A 31 -29.02 -7.34 -3.00
C PHE A 31 -28.04 -7.45 -1.81
N ALA A 32 -28.21 -8.42 -0.91
CA ALA A 32 -27.28 -8.67 0.19
C ALA A 32 -25.95 -9.28 -0.29
N VAL A 33 -25.97 -10.07 -1.37
CA VAL A 33 -24.76 -10.67 -1.97
C VAL A 33 -24.09 -9.71 -2.96
N ALA A 34 -24.86 -9.00 -3.78
CA ALA A 34 -24.35 -8.03 -4.76
C ALA A 34 -24.01 -6.66 -4.14
N GLY A 35 -24.54 -6.37 -2.95
CA GLY A 35 -24.31 -5.13 -2.21
C GLY A 35 -23.18 -5.23 -1.18
N ILE A 36 -22.43 -6.33 -1.12
CA ILE A 36 -21.13 -6.34 -0.46
C ILE A 36 -20.22 -5.57 -1.40
N PRO A 37 -19.84 -4.32 -1.09
CA PRO A 37 -18.79 -3.67 -1.86
C PRO A 37 -17.59 -4.60 -1.68
N THR A 38 -17.10 -5.17 -2.77
CA THR A 38 -15.73 -5.64 -2.82
C THR A 38 -14.85 -4.40 -2.76
N ALA A 39 -14.85 -3.74 -1.61
CA ALA A 39 -13.79 -2.86 -1.17
C ALA A 39 -12.61 -3.77 -0.82
N LEU A 40 -12.06 -4.43 -1.83
CA LEU A 40 -10.66 -4.77 -1.86
C LEU A 40 -9.95 -3.48 -2.26
N ALA A 41 -10.03 -2.45 -1.41
CA ALA A 41 -8.97 -1.46 -1.38
C ALA A 41 -7.77 -2.23 -0.83
N GLN A 42 -7.05 -2.92 -1.72
CA GLN A 42 -5.77 -3.48 -1.36
C GLN A 42 -4.88 -2.27 -1.14
N THR A 43 -4.35 -2.14 0.08
CA THR A 43 -3.30 -1.17 0.36
C THR A 43 -2.20 -1.42 -0.65
N GLU A 44 -1.86 -0.42 -1.46
CA GLU A 44 -0.76 -0.51 -2.43
C GLU A 44 0.59 -0.60 -1.69
N GLU A 45 0.93 -1.82 -1.27
CA GLU A 45 2.30 -2.16 -0.87
C GLU A 45 3.13 -2.41 -2.12
N ILE A 46 4.00 -1.45 -2.43
CA ILE A 46 4.93 -1.52 -3.56
C ILE A 46 6.20 -2.22 -3.09
N LEU A 47 6.71 -3.15 -3.89
CA LEU A 47 8.02 -3.74 -3.67
C LEU A 47 9.07 -2.92 -4.44
N LEU A 48 9.91 -2.16 -3.73
CA LEU A 48 11.03 -1.44 -4.33
C LEU A 48 12.14 -2.43 -4.68
N ASN A 49 12.09 -2.93 -5.91
CA ASN A 49 12.92 -3.99 -6.44
C ASN A 49 13.45 -3.60 -7.82
N HIS A 50 14.48 -2.75 -7.85
CA HIS A 50 15.09 -2.29 -9.09
C HIS A 50 16.17 -3.25 -9.59
N ASP A 51 16.44 -3.22 -10.89
CA ASP A 51 17.46 -4.03 -11.54
C ASP A 51 18.85 -3.79 -10.95
N ILE A 52 19.66 -4.84 -10.94
CA ILE A 52 20.98 -4.78 -10.33
C ILE A 52 21.91 -3.78 -11.03
N ASP A 53 21.73 -3.57 -12.34
CA ASP A 53 22.52 -2.65 -13.16
C ASP A 53 22.29 -1.16 -12.79
N CYS A 54 21.21 -0.87 -12.06
CA CYS A 54 20.92 0.46 -11.54
C CYS A 54 21.86 0.88 -10.39
N PHE A 55 22.55 -0.09 -9.76
CA PHE A 55 23.38 0.16 -8.58
C PHE A 55 24.87 0.21 -8.96
N GLN A 56 25.60 1.19 -8.43
CA GLN A 56 27.03 1.36 -8.73
C GLN A 56 27.91 0.26 -8.08
N LYS A 57 27.45 -0.35 -6.97
CA LYS A 57 28.26 -1.24 -6.13
C LYS A 57 27.68 -2.66 -6.03
N ASN A 58 27.84 -3.42 -7.11
CA ASN A 58 27.49 -4.84 -7.14
C ASN A 58 28.71 -5.67 -6.78
N ILE A 59 28.71 -6.29 -5.59
CA ILE A 59 29.76 -7.24 -5.22
C ILE A 59 29.43 -8.56 -5.93
N ASN A 60 30.17 -8.90 -6.98
CA ASN A 60 29.98 -10.12 -7.78
C ASN A 60 28.54 -10.26 -8.33
N ASP A 61 27.96 -9.18 -8.89
CA ASP A 61 26.60 -9.17 -9.44
C ASP A 61 25.54 -9.63 -8.43
N LYS A 62 25.76 -9.30 -7.14
CA LYS A 62 24.79 -9.55 -6.07
C LYS A 62 24.44 -8.28 -5.33
N ARG A 63 23.14 -8.10 -5.08
CA ARG A 63 22.63 -7.06 -4.20
C ARG A 63 23.13 -7.25 -2.78
N GLN A 64 23.54 -6.17 -2.13
CA GLN A 64 24.04 -6.22 -0.75
C GLN A 64 22.91 -6.41 0.27
N ARG A 65 21.71 -5.91 -0.04
CA ARG A 65 20.50 -5.97 0.78
C ARG A 65 19.32 -6.48 -0.04
N SER A 66 18.28 -6.94 0.65
CA SER A 66 17.01 -7.34 0.04
C SER A 66 16.21 -6.13 -0.43
N ALA A 67 15.19 -6.38 -1.25
CA ALA A 67 14.22 -5.36 -1.65
C ALA A 67 13.48 -4.80 -0.43
N VAL A 68 12.90 -3.60 -0.59
CA VAL A 68 12.19 -2.90 0.48
C VAL A 68 10.70 -2.93 0.17
N MET A 69 9.89 -3.34 1.15
CA MET A 69 8.44 -3.15 1.09
C MET A 69 8.13 -1.69 1.40
N PHE A 70 7.35 -1.06 0.52
CA PHE A 70 7.05 0.36 0.59
C PHE A 70 5.52 0.55 0.55
N PRO A 71 4.89 0.91 1.69
CA PRO A 71 3.46 1.21 1.72
C PRO A 71 3.24 2.62 1.16
N HIS A 72 2.94 2.74 -0.14
CA HIS A 72 2.88 4.04 -0.82
C HIS A 72 1.74 4.91 -0.27
N GLU A 73 0.54 4.35 -0.13
CA GLU A 73 -0.62 4.97 0.52
C GLU A 73 -0.31 5.59 1.89
N LEU A 74 0.49 4.91 2.72
CA LEU A 74 0.85 5.42 4.05
C LEU A 74 1.64 6.73 3.98
N HIS A 75 2.45 6.90 2.94
CA HIS A 75 3.23 8.12 2.75
C HIS A 75 2.37 9.26 2.21
N MET A 76 1.34 8.96 1.42
CA MET A 76 0.43 9.96 0.84
C MET A 76 -0.47 10.64 1.88
N ASP A 77 -0.56 10.10 3.11
CA ASP A 77 -1.24 10.79 4.22
C ASP A 77 -0.56 12.11 4.62
N GLN A 78 0.74 12.28 4.32
CA GLN A 78 1.55 13.41 4.79
C GLN A 78 2.47 14.02 3.74
N LEU A 79 2.68 13.35 2.61
CA LEU A 79 3.58 13.76 1.53
C LEU A 79 2.80 13.90 0.23
N ASP A 80 3.26 14.82 -0.61
CA ASP A 80 2.75 15.02 -1.97
C ASP A 80 3.53 14.15 -2.97
N CYS A 81 2.94 13.89 -4.14
CA CYS A 81 3.58 13.07 -5.19
C CYS A 81 4.97 13.61 -5.57
N LEU A 82 5.10 14.94 -5.61
CA LEU A 82 6.32 15.65 -6.02
C LEU A 82 7.41 15.72 -4.93
N ASP A 83 7.11 15.31 -3.69
CA ASP A 83 8.12 15.14 -2.65
C ASP A 83 9.07 13.99 -2.97
N CYS A 84 8.56 12.97 -3.69
CA CYS A 84 9.32 11.81 -4.13
C CYS A 84 9.63 11.88 -5.62
N HIS A 85 8.61 12.09 -6.46
CA HIS A 85 8.77 12.16 -7.91
C HIS A 85 9.20 13.54 -8.33
N HIS A 86 10.35 13.63 -8.98
CA HIS A 86 10.89 14.92 -9.36
C HIS A 86 11.63 14.87 -10.69
N ILE A 87 11.59 15.99 -11.39
CA ILE A 87 12.47 16.30 -12.51
C ILE A 87 13.03 17.68 -12.24
N TYR A 88 14.30 17.76 -11.86
CA TYR A 88 14.93 19.05 -11.55
C TYR A 88 15.60 19.66 -12.79
N GLU A 89 15.12 20.83 -13.19
CA GLU A 89 15.77 21.68 -14.19
C GLU A 89 16.12 23.03 -13.58
N ASN A 90 17.38 23.44 -13.70
CA ASN A 90 17.89 24.70 -13.12
C ASN A 90 17.61 24.90 -11.62
N GLY A 91 17.42 23.80 -10.87
CA GLY A 91 17.14 23.81 -9.43
C GLY A 91 15.65 23.89 -9.07
N GLU A 92 14.75 23.89 -10.05
CA GLU A 92 13.30 23.84 -9.84
C GLU A 92 12.76 22.47 -10.26
N ASN A 93 11.82 21.92 -9.49
CA ASN A 93 11.10 20.72 -9.92
C ASN A 93 10.09 21.14 -10.98
N VAL A 94 10.28 20.67 -12.21
CA VAL A 94 9.43 21.01 -13.37
C VAL A 94 8.42 19.90 -13.70
N LEU A 95 8.40 18.82 -12.91
CA LEU A 95 7.45 17.72 -13.07
C LEU A 95 6.04 18.17 -12.66
N ASP A 96 5.06 17.88 -13.52
CA ASP A 96 3.64 17.98 -13.20
C ASP A 96 3.17 16.64 -12.63
N ASP A 97 2.41 16.67 -11.53
CA ASP A 97 1.92 15.45 -10.89
C ASP A 97 0.91 14.69 -11.76
N SER A 98 0.27 15.37 -12.70
CA SER A 98 -0.63 14.77 -13.69
C SER A 98 0.08 13.92 -14.74
N ASP A 99 1.40 14.05 -14.87
CA ASP A 99 2.23 13.22 -15.75
C ASP A 99 2.65 11.89 -15.08
N LEU A 100 2.29 11.68 -13.81
CA LEU A 100 2.61 10.44 -13.09
C LEU A 100 1.61 9.34 -13.40
N GLU A 101 2.02 8.44 -14.29
CA GLU A 101 1.26 7.22 -14.62
C GLU A 101 1.85 5.98 -13.96
N GLU A 102 1.00 5.17 -13.33
CA GLU A 102 1.43 3.89 -12.75
C GLU A 102 1.96 2.96 -13.85
N GLY A 103 3.17 2.44 -13.64
CA GLY A 103 3.83 1.52 -14.57
C GLY A 103 4.58 2.22 -15.71
N ASP A 104 4.61 3.55 -15.75
CA ASP A 104 5.48 4.28 -16.67
C ASP A 104 6.96 4.05 -16.31
N PRO A 105 7.79 3.49 -17.22
CA PRO A 105 9.21 3.30 -16.97
C PRO A 105 9.97 4.61 -16.73
N ASP A 106 9.50 5.74 -17.25
CA ASP A 106 10.16 7.04 -17.10
C ASP A 106 10.02 7.58 -15.67
N VAL A 107 8.94 7.18 -14.98
CA VAL A 107 8.67 7.48 -13.56
C VAL A 107 9.56 6.65 -12.62
N SER A 108 10.21 5.59 -13.12
CA SER A 108 11.15 4.79 -12.32
C SER A 108 12.35 5.62 -11.88
N CYS A 109 12.71 5.56 -10.60
CA CYS A 109 13.90 6.24 -10.08
C CYS A 109 15.18 5.82 -10.84
N CYS A 110 15.27 4.57 -11.32
CA CYS A 110 16.43 4.08 -12.06
C CYS A 110 16.58 4.71 -13.46
N SER A 111 15.51 5.24 -14.06
CA SER A 111 15.56 5.88 -15.38
C SER A 111 16.63 6.99 -15.39
N CYS A 112 16.68 7.76 -14.30
CA CYS A 112 17.60 8.88 -14.10
C CYS A 112 18.69 8.62 -13.04
N HIS A 113 18.40 7.87 -11.96
CA HIS A 113 19.36 7.51 -10.91
C HIS A 113 19.88 6.09 -11.14
N ASN A 114 20.98 5.96 -11.89
CA ASN A 114 21.57 4.66 -12.21
C ASN A 114 23.06 4.61 -11.85
N SER A 115 23.71 3.48 -12.14
CA SER A 115 25.11 3.24 -11.79
C SER A 115 26.11 4.22 -12.43
N LYS A 116 25.69 4.99 -13.44
CA LYS A 116 26.52 5.95 -14.16
C LYS A 116 26.27 7.40 -13.74
N THR A 117 25.24 7.67 -12.94
CA THR A 117 24.90 9.03 -12.52
C THR A 117 25.65 9.43 -11.27
N LYS A 118 25.76 10.74 -11.05
CA LYS A 118 26.48 11.31 -9.89
C LYS A 118 25.80 10.95 -8.57
N ILE A 119 24.46 11.01 -8.56
CA ILE A 119 23.63 10.48 -7.49
C ILE A 119 23.06 9.18 -8.04
N ASP A 120 23.61 8.06 -7.58
CA ASP A 120 23.12 6.74 -7.98
C ASP A 120 21.82 6.39 -7.25
N LEU A 121 21.22 5.27 -7.61
CA LEU A 121 19.94 4.84 -7.05
C LEU A 121 19.97 4.63 -5.53
N GLU A 122 21.07 4.08 -5.00
CA GLU A 122 21.22 3.82 -3.57
C GLU A 122 21.25 5.14 -2.79
N HIS A 123 22.05 6.11 -3.25
CA HIS A 123 22.13 7.42 -2.62
C HIS A 123 20.82 8.19 -2.75
N ALA A 124 20.14 8.13 -3.91
CA ALA A 124 18.85 8.79 -4.10
C ALA A 124 17.81 8.31 -3.07
N PHE A 125 17.68 6.99 -2.89
CA PHE A 125 16.78 6.43 -1.87
C PHE A 125 17.20 6.77 -0.44
N HIS A 126 18.49 6.63 -0.11
CA HIS A 126 18.94 6.90 1.25
C HIS A 126 18.82 8.39 1.61
N ASP A 127 19.17 9.30 0.71
CA ASP A 127 19.10 10.73 0.95
C ASP A 127 17.64 11.19 1.07
N LEU A 128 16.73 10.68 0.25
CA LEU A 128 15.31 11.05 0.33
C LEU A 128 14.62 10.40 1.54
N CYS A 129 14.61 9.07 1.61
CA CYS A 129 13.81 8.33 2.58
C CYS A 129 14.35 8.47 4.00
N ILE A 130 15.68 8.28 4.20
CA ILE A 130 16.25 8.28 5.55
C ILE A 130 16.25 9.69 6.13
N SER A 131 16.47 10.74 5.32
CA SER A 131 16.45 12.11 5.81
C SER A 131 15.07 12.48 6.36
N CYS A 132 14.00 12.24 5.59
CA CYS A 132 12.62 12.45 6.04
C CYS A 132 12.33 11.64 7.32
N HIS A 133 12.70 10.35 7.36
CA HIS A 133 12.48 9.51 8.53
C HIS A 133 13.26 9.96 9.77
N GLN A 134 14.47 10.51 9.60
CA GLN A 134 15.24 11.08 10.71
C GLN A 134 14.59 12.36 11.25
N GLU A 135 14.04 13.19 10.37
CA GLU A 135 13.32 14.40 10.76
C GLU A 135 12.03 14.06 11.51
N SER A 136 11.27 13.08 11.02
CA SER A 136 10.08 12.60 11.72
C SER A 136 10.44 12.04 13.12
N LYS A 137 11.56 11.32 13.28
CA LYS A 137 12.04 10.87 14.60
C LYS A 137 12.33 12.00 15.59
N LYS A 138 12.86 13.14 15.13
CA LYS A 138 13.15 14.29 16.02
C LYS A 138 11.88 14.87 16.62
N LYS A 139 10.77 14.86 15.88
CA LYS A 139 9.43 15.28 16.35
C LYS A 139 8.96 14.43 17.55
N TYR A 140 9.37 13.17 17.60
CA TYR A 140 8.99 12.20 18.65
C TYR A 140 10.06 11.98 19.72
N TRP A 141 10.87 12.98 20.10
CA TRP A 141 11.94 12.81 21.10
C TRP A 141 11.49 12.01 22.35
N ILE A 142 11.96 10.76 22.46
CA ILE A 142 11.69 9.88 23.60
C ILE A 142 12.88 9.96 24.57
N PRO A 143 12.70 10.45 25.81
CA PRO A 143 13.78 10.48 26.78
C PRO A 143 14.21 9.05 27.17
N ARG A 144 15.44 8.65 26.80
CA ARG A 144 15.98 7.29 27.03
C ARG A 144 16.27 6.94 28.49
N LYS A 145 16.12 7.84 29.46
CA LYS A 145 16.45 7.57 30.87
C LYS A 145 15.20 7.40 31.74
N GLY A 146 14.98 6.16 32.19
CA GLY A 146 14.32 5.87 33.47
C GLY A 146 12.81 5.69 33.49
N ILE A 147 12.09 5.86 32.38
CA ILE A 147 10.63 5.67 32.31
C ILE A 147 10.31 4.68 31.20
N GLN A 148 9.36 3.76 31.45
CA GLN A 148 8.77 2.88 30.43
C GLN A 148 8.08 3.72 29.35
N TRP A 149 8.86 4.24 28.41
CA TRP A 149 8.38 5.05 27.29
C TRP A 149 7.33 4.33 26.43
N LYS A 150 7.38 2.99 26.41
CA LYS A 150 6.36 2.15 25.75
C LYS A 150 4.95 2.32 26.32
N ALA A 151 4.80 2.89 27.52
CA ALA A 151 3.49 3.15 28.12
C ALA A 151 2.82 4.45 27.62
N PHE A 152 3.54 5.31 26.89
CA PHE A 152 3.04 6.60 26.42
C PHE A 152 2.88 6.70 24.90
N LEU A 153 3.37 5.72 24.14
CA LEU A 153 3.14 5.68 22.69
C LEU A 153 1.74 5.13 22.42
N GLN A 154 0.89 5.95 21.80
CA GLN A 154 -0.35 5.43 21.24
C GLN A 154 -0.03 4.48 20.08
N SER A 155 -0.86 3.44 19.92
CA SER A 155 -0.77 2.52 18.79
C SER A 155 -0.89 3.32 17.48
N GLY A 156 0.23 3.58 16.81
CA GLY A 156 0.31 4.42 15.60
C GLY A 156 1.52 5.36 15.57
N GLU A 157 2.16 5.63 16.71
CA GLU A 157 3.28 6.60 16.81
C GLU A 157 4.65 5.90 16.76
N MET A 158 4.83 4.89 15.90
CA MET A 158 6.15 4.27 15.76
C MET A 158 7.08 5.19 14.96
N PRO A 159 8.32 5.43 15.45
CA PRO A 159 9.29 6.24 14.72
C PRO A 159 9.62 5.57 13.39
N ALA A 160 9.57 6.34 12.29
CA ALA A 160 9.82 5.84 10.93
C ALA A 160 11.18 5.12 10.82
N PRO A 161 11.34 4.09 9.98
CA PRO A 161 12.56 3.28 9.97
C PRO A 161 13.79 4.08 9.50
N THR A 162 14.92 3.99 10.20
CA THR A 162 16.18 4.65 9.78
C THR A 162 17.39 3.73 9.81
N LEU A 163 17.24 2.51 10.30
CA LEU A 163 18.30 1.51 10.31
C LEU A 163 18.12 0.56 9.13
N CYS A 164 19.23 0.03 8.60
CA CYS A 164 19.20 -0.81 7.40
C CYS A 164 18.21 -1.98 7.51
N GLY A 165 18.18 -2.66 8.66
CA GLY A 165 17.30 -3.82 8.89
C GLY A 165 15.86 -3.47 9.25
N GLU A 166 15.53 -2.17 9.39
CA GLU A 166 14.14 -1.73 9.56
C GLU A 166 13.45 -1.52 8.20
N CYS A 167 14.21 -1.22 7.14
CA CYS A 167 13.70 -1.15 5.76
C CYS A 167 13.92 -2.46 4.98
N HIS A 168 15.13 -3.03 5.05
CA HIS A 168 15.51 -4.27 4.34
C HIS A 168 15.17 -5.51 5.16
N VAL A 169 13.88 -5.72 5.42
CA VAL A 169 13.36 -6.80 6.28
C VAL A 169 13.19 -8.14 5.55
N LEU A 170 13.11 -8.12 4.22
CA LEU A 170 12.93 -9.33 3.43
C LEU A 170 14.18 -10.22 3.47
N GLU A 171 13.99 -11.53 3.45
CA GLU A 171 15.11 -12.46 3.30
C GLU A 171 15.70 -12.33 1.88
N LYS A 172 17.04 -12.36 1.76
CA LYS A 172 17.73 -12.23 0.46
C LYS A 172 17.46 -13.43 -0.49
N SER A 173 16.97 -14.55 0.03
CA SER A 173 16.74 -15.83 -0.68
C SER A 173 15.46 -15.87 -1.51
N THR A 174 14.56 -14.90 -1.39
CA THR A 174 13.22 -14.93 -2.03
C THR A 174 13.12 -14.11 -3.32
N LEU A 175 14.19 -13.47 -3.77
CA LEU A 175 14.20 -12.68 -5.01
C LEU A 175 14.80 -13.52 -6.15
N PRO A 176 14.14 -13.60 -7.32
CA PRO A 176 14.73 -14.23 -8.50
C PRO A 176 16.01 -13.48 -8.89
N GLU A 177 17.04 -14.26 -9.28
CA GLU A 177 18.33 -13.76 -9.79
C GLU A 177 18.17 -12.89 -11.04
#